data_AF-A0A382RGL2-F1
#
_entry.id   AF-A0A382RGL2-F1
#
_cell.length_a   1.000
_cell.length_b   1.000
_cell.length_c   1.000
_cell.angle_alpha   90.00
_cell.angle_beta   90.00
_cell.angle_gamma   90.00
#
_symmetry.space_group_name_H-M   'P 1'
#
loop_
_entity.id
_entity.type
_entity.pdbx_description
1 polymer ?
#
loop_
_entity_poly.entity_id
_entity_poly.type
_entity_poly.pdbx_seq_one_letter_code
_entity_poly.pdbx_strand_id
1 'polypeptide(L)'
;MISLDDYIIQNSDNSAENKAIFEIILKISDGVIEISKLLYGPDSKDLFGKHGGENIHGEQVEKLDLIATDVFLRNFAQSEYISAVGCEELDDIKQLQNNSSSYMIMMDPLDGSSNVDVSVSIGSIFGIWENSFDYSDFKSYKGSNQKMAMYAIYGPNTVLVIGYDSKIVS
;
A
#
# COMPACT_ATOMS: atom_id res chain seq x y z
N MET A 1 -23.23 -6.48 -7.85
CA MET A 1 -21.83 -6.38 -7.39
C MET A 1 -21.03 -5.98 -8.62
N ILE A 2 -20.29 -4.88 -8.54
CA ILE A 2 -19.40 -4.41 -9.61
C ILE A 2 -17.96 -4.69 -9.17
N SER A 3 -17.08 -5.05 -10.11
CA SER A 3 -15.65 -5.19 -9.78
C SER A 3 -15.01 -3.81 -9.60
N LEU A 4 -13.83 -3.75 -8.98
CA LEU A 4 -13.05 -2.51 -8.92
C LEU A 4 -12.72 -2.00 -10.33
N ASP A 5 -12.38 -2.90 -11.25
CA ASP A 5 -12.12 -2.55 -12.65
C ASP A 5 -13.35 -1.92 -13.31
N ASP A 6 -14.52 -2.52 -13.13
CA ASP A 6 -15.78 -1.95 -13.66
C ASP A 6 -16.10 -0.60 -13.03
N TYR A 7 -15.84 -0.45 -11.72
CA TYR A 7 -16.03 0.82 -11.01
C TYR A 7 -15.12 1.91 -11.60
N ILE A 8 -13.84 1.59 -11.83
CA ILE A 8 -12.85 2.50 -12.44
C ILE A 8 -13.29 2.87 -13.86
N ILE A 9 -13.72 1.92 -14.67
CA ILE A 9 -14.20 2.19 -16.03
C ILE A 9 -15.41 3.14 -16.02
N GLN A 10 -16.33 2.96 -15.07
CA GLN A 10 -17.55 3.79 -14.95
C GLN A 10 -17.29 5.20 -14.42
N ASN A 11 -16.23 5.40 -13.65
CA ASN A 11 -15.93 6.67 -12.96
C ASN A 11 -14.69 7.38 -13.51
N SER A 12 -13.98 6.77 -14.46
CA SER A 12 -12.81 7.38 -15.08
C SER A 12 -13.18 8.38 -16.16
N ASP A 13 -12.37 9.43 -16.25
CA ASP A 13 -12.45 10.43 -17.30
C ASP A 13 -11.05 10.69 -17.91
N ASN A 14 -11.01 11.56 -18.92
CA ASN A 14 -9.76 11.81 -19.65
C ASN A 14 -8.81 12.80 -18.96
N SER A 15 -9.15 13.34 -17.79
CA SER A 15 -8.28 14.25 -17.05
C SER A 15 -7.04 13.53 -16.51
N ALA A 16 -5.92 14.26 -16.45
CA ALA A 16 -4.67 13.70 -15.93
C ALA A 16 -4.77 13.33 -14.45
N GLU A 17 -5.52 14.11 -13.67
CA GLU A 17 -5.74 13.87 -12.24
C GLU A 17 -6.52 12.56 -12.02
N ASN A 18 -7.61 12.35 -12.75
CA ASN A 18 -8.43 11.15 -12.63
C ASN A 18 -7.66 9.89 -13.03
N LYS A 19 -6.86 9.96 -14.11
CA LYS A 19 -5.96 8.86 -14.51
C LYS A 19 -4.95 8.52 -13.42
N ALA A 20 -4.33 9.53 -12.81
CA ALA A 20 -3.37 9.33 -11.73
C ALA A 20 -4.03 8.67 -10.51
N ILE A 21 -5.20 9.18 -10.09
CA ILE A 21 -5.99 8.64 -8.97
C ILE A 21 -6.27 7.15 -9.15
N PHE A 22 -6.79 6.75 -10.31
CA PHE A 22 -7.15 5.35 -10.54
C PHE A 22 -5.95 4.43 -10.76
N GLU A 23 -4.87 4.93 -11.36
CA GLU A 23 -3.63 4.17 -11.47
C GLU A 23 -3.01 3.89 -10.09
N ILE A 24 -3.00 4.90 -9.19
CA ILE A 24 -2.55 4.73 -7.80
C ILE A 24 -3.43 3.72 -7.05
N ILE A 25 -4.76 3.80 -7.20
CA ILE A 25 -5.70 2.83 -6.61
C ILE A 25 -5.37 1.41 -7.08
N LEU A 26 -5.10 1.22 -8.37
CA LEU A 26 -4.74 -0.08 -8.92
C LEU A 26 -3.42 -0.59 -8.35
N LYS A 27 -2.39 0.24 -8.25
CA LYS A 27 -1.10 -0.17 -7.67
C LYS A 27 -1.18 -0.55 -6.20
N ILE A 28 -2.00 0.16 -5.42
CA ILE A 28 -2.27 -0.23 -4.03
C ILE A 28 -3.05 -1.54 -3.99
N SER A 29 -4.05 -1.70 -4.86
CA SER A 29 -4.87 -2.93 -4.94
C SER A 29 -4.04 -4.15 -5.31
N ASP A 30 -3.12 -4.03 -6.27
CA ASP A 30 -2.19 -5.09 -6.67
C ASP A 30 -1.35 -5.54 -5.48
N GLY A 31 -0.80 -4.60 -4.71
CA GLY A 31 -0.04 -4.88 -3.48
C GLY A 31 -0.92 -5.57 -2.43
N VAL A 32 -2.12 -5.07 -2.17
CA VAL A 32 -3.07 -5.66 -1.20
C VAL A 32 -3.44 -7.10 -1.57
N ILE A 33 -3.67 -7.37 -2.85
CA ILE A 33 -3.94 -8.72 -3.36
C ILE A 33 -2.73 -9.63 -3.13
N GLU A 34 -1.52 -9.12 -3.36
CA GLU A 34 -0.29 -9.87 -3.16
C GLU A 34 -0.05 -10.20 -1.68
N ILE A 35 -0.19 -9.22 -0.77
CA ILE A 35 -0.10 -9.44 0.68
C ILE A 35 -1.16 -10.43 1.15
N SER A 36 -2.41 -10.29 0.70
CA SER A 36 -3.47 -11.22 1.04
C SER A 36 -3.15 -12.66 0.61
N LYS A 37 -2.48 -12.86 -0.53
CA LYS A 37 -2.03 -14.18 -0.98
C LYS A 37 -0.87 -14.71 -0.15
N LEU A 38 0.07 -13.86 0.27
CA LEU A 38 1.15 -14.27 1.16
C LEU A 38 0.62 -14.68 2.53
N LEU A 39 -0.38 -13.96 3.06
CA LEU A 39 -0.99 -14.22 4.36
C LEU A 39 -1.81 -15.52 4.41
N TYR A 40 -2.58 -15.80 3.36
CA TYR A 40 -3.55 -16.90 3.34
C TYR A 40 -3.23 -18.01 2.33
N GLY A 41 -2.12 -17.86 1.60
CA GLY A 41 -1.66 -18.82 0.61
C GLY A 41 -1.02 -20.06 1.23
N PRO A 42 -0.71 -21.06 0.39
CA PRO A 42 -0.12 -22.32 0.82
C PRO A 42 1.23 -22.13 1.55
N ASP A 43 2.02 -21.14 1.15
CA ASP A 43 3.37 -20.89 1.66
C ASP A 43 3.39 -19.99 2.91
N SER A 44 2.22 -19.56 3.37
CA SER A 44 2.06 -18.64 4.51
C SER A 44 2.73 -19.16 5.79
N LYS A 45 2.68 -20.48 6.03
CA LYS A 45 3.30 -21.12 7.21
C LYS A 45 4.81 -20.97 7.26
N ASP A 46 5.48 -20.86 6.11
CA ASP A 46 6.92 -20.69 6.03
C ASP A 46 7.35 -19.24 6.27
N LEU A 47 6.45 -18.28 6.02
CA LEU A 47 6.63 -16.85 6.29
C LEU A 47 6.35 -16.48 7.76
N PHE A 48 5.47 -17.22 8.44
CA PHE A 48 5.13 -17.02 9.85
C PHE A 48 6.00 -17.81 10.82
N GLY A 49 7.04 -18.50 10.34
CA GLY A 49 8.02 -19.16 11.20
C GLY A 49 8.64 -18.15 12.15
N LYS A 50 8.65 -18.46 13.46
CA LYS A 50 9.08 -17.58 14.58
C LYS A 50 9.95 -16.41 14.11
N HIS A 51 9.39 -15.21 14.04
CA HIS A 51 10.05 -13.94 13.71
C HIS A 51 11.57 -13.97 13.97
N GLY A 52 12.38 -14.10 12.91
CA GLY A 52 13.85 -14.18 12.97
C GLY A 52 14.46 -15.58 13.09
N GLY A 53 13.67 -16.65 12.89
CA GLY A 53 14.12 -18.04 12.82
C GLY A 53 14.41 -18.51 11.39
N GLU A 54 14.70 -19.80 11.25
CA GLU A 54 14.85 -20.47 9.95
C GLU A 54 13.54 -21.18 9.57
N ASN A 55 13.14 -21.11 8.29
CA ASN A 55 11.98 -21.85 7.77
C ASN A 55 12.27 -23.36 7.64
N ILE A 56 11.30 -24.15 7.16
CA ILE A 56 11.46 -25.62 6.99
C ILE A 56 12.56 -26.02 5.99
N HIS A 57 13.11 -25.04 5.25
CA HIS A 57 14.19 -25.18 4.29
C HIS A 57 15.54 -24.63 4.82
N GLY A 58 15.59 -24.15 6.06
CA GLY A 58 16.82 -23.63 6.67
C GLY A 58 17.16 -22.20 6.24
N GLU A 59 16.23 -21.48 5.61
CA GLU A 59 16.44 -20.09 5.20
C GLU A 59 15.94 -19.13 6.27
N GLN A 60 16.65 -18.02 6.47
CA GLN A 60 16.27 -17.00 7.44
C GLN A 60 14.94 -16.35 7.03
N VAL A 61 13.96 -16.38 7.92
CA VAL A 61 12.64 -15.78 7.69
C VAL A 61 12.73 -14.26 7.84
N GLU A 62 12.45 -13.54 6.76
CA GLU A 62 12.30 -12.08 6.79
C GLU A 62 11.05 -11.66 7.57
N LYS A 63 11.11 -10.48 8.20
CA LYS A 63 9.93 -9.92 8.86
C LYS A 63 8.86 -9.59 7.82
N LEU A 64 7.62 -9.94 8.12
CA LEU A 64 6.49 -9.71 7.25
C LEU A 64 6.27 -8.22 6.91
N ASP A 65 6.61 -7.31 7.83
CA ASP A 65 6.61 -5.86 7.60
C ASP A 65 7.56 -5.44 6.46
N LEU A 66 8.74 -6.07 6.38
CA LEU A 66 9.73 -5.82 5.34
C LEU A 66 9.27 -6.41 4.00
N ILE A 67 8.70 -7.62 4.02
CA ILE A 67 8.11 -8.24 2.83
C ILE A 67 6.98 -7.34 2.30
N ALA A 68 6.12 -6.83 3.18
CA ALA A 68 5.03 -5.94 2.80
C ALA A 68 5.55 -4.62 2.23
N THR A 69 6.58 -4.05 2.85
CA THR A 69 7.29 -2.87 2.34
C THR A 69 7.79 -3.09 0.92
N ASP A 70 8.48 -4.20 0.66
CA ASP A 70 9.05 -4.51 -0.66
C ASP A 70 7.98 -4.74 -1.72
N VAL A 71 6.88 -5.42 -1.37
CA VAL A 71 5.72 -5.61 -2.25
C VAL A 71 5.16 -4.26 -2.68
N PHE A 72 4.89 -3.35 -1.74
CA PHE A 72 4.33 -2.04 -2.08
C PHE A 72 5.32 -1.18 -2.86
N LEU A 73 6.59 -1.10 -2.44
CA LEU A 73 7.61 -0.35 -3.17
C LEU A 73 7.77 -0.85 -4.61
N ARG A 74 7.77 -2.16 -4.84
CA ARG A 74 7.87 -2.74 -6.18
C ARG A 74 6.64 -2.41 -7.04
N ASN A 75 5.44 -2.43 -6.48
CA ASN A 75 4.22 -2.05 -7.20
C ASN A 75 4.22 -0.55 -7.52
N PHE A 76 4.60 0.30 -6.56
CA PHE A 76 4.65 1.75 -6.72
C PHE A 76 5.73 2.19 -7.72
N ALA A 77 6.87 1.49 -7.78
CA ALA A 77 7.93 1.76 -8.74
C ALA A 77 7.51 1.56 -10.22
N GLN A 78 6.38 0.88 -10.47
CA GLN A 78 5.81 0.71 -11.81
C GLN A 78 4.87 1.85 -12.22
N SER A 79 4.54 2.75 -11.28
CA SER A 79 3.68 3.91 -11.53
C SER A 79 4.50 5.10 -12.02
N GLU A 80 3.98 5.80 -13.04
CA GLU A 80 4.47 7.11 -13.45
C GLU A 80 3.88 8.26 -12.63
N TYR A 81 2.97 7.99 -11.70
CA TYR A 81 2.25 8.96 -10.87
C TYR A 81 2.65 8.93 -9.39
N ILE A 82 3.48 7.96 -8.97
CA ILE A 82 4.08 7.91 -7.62
C ILE A 82 5.57 8.28 -7.69
N SER A 83 5.99 9.31 -6.97
CA SER A 83 7.36 9.87 -7.01
C SER A 83 8.15 9.59 -5.75
N ALA A 84 7.45 9.45 -4.61
CA ALA A 84 8.08 9.20 -3.34
C ALA A 84 7.18 8.39 -2.42
N VAL A 85 7.81 7.62 -1.53
CA VAL A 85 7.16 6.79 -0.53
C VAL A 85 7.81 7.05 0.82
N GLY A 86 7.03 7.48 1.80
CA GLY A 86 7.37 7.32 3.21
C GLY A 86 6.77 6.03 3.73
N CYS A 87 7.53 5.28 4.52
CA CYS A 87 7.11 3.98 5.06
C CYS A 87 7.53 3.92 6.53
N GLU A 88 6.70 3.33 7.39
CA GLU A 88 7.07 3.07 8.80
C GLU A 88 8.38 2.28 8.93
N GLU A 89 8.63 1.34 8.01
CA GLU A 89 9.80 0.45 8.03
C GLU A 89 11.06 1.05 7.40
N LEU A 90 11.02 2.31 6.94
CA LEU A 90 12.15 3.00 6.31
C LEU A 90 12.54 4.25 7.10
N ASP A 91 13.84 4.43 7.34
CA ASP A 91 14.36 5.61 8.05
C ASP A 91 14.16 6.92 7.26
N ASP A 92 14.19 6.84 5.93
CA ASP A 92 14.13 7.99 5.02
C ASP A 92 13.06 7.79 3.95
N ILE A 93 12.55 8.92 3.43
CA ILE A 93 11.64 8.92 2.28
C ILE A 93 12.35 8.31 1.06
N LYS A 94 11.75 7.26 0.52
CA LYS A 94 12.23 6.59 -0.69
C LYS A 94 11.74 7.33 -1.92
N GLN A 95 12.65 7.97 -2.64
CA GLN A 95 12.37 8.53 -3.96
C GLN A 95 12.34 7.41 -5.01
N LEU A 96 11.32 7.42 -5.86
CA LEU A 96 11.18 6.55 -7.03
C LEU A 96 11.73 7.27 -8.27
N GLN A 97 12.16 6.53 -9.29
CA GLN A 97 12.92 7.09 -10.42
C GLN A 97 12.12 8.03 -11.34
N ASN A 98 10.81 8.19 -11.10
CA ASN A 98 9.92 9.03 -11.91
C ASN A 98 9.88 10.48 -11.38
N ASN A 99 10.81 11.31 -11.85
CA ASN A 99 10.93 12.73 -11.47
C ASN A 99 9.80 13.65 -12.00
N SER A 100 8.91 13.13 -12.84
CA SER A 100 7.78 13.87 -13.44
C SER A 100 6.45 13.64 -12.70
N SER A 101 6.47 12.75 -11.72
CA SER A 101 5.31 12.18 -11.06
C SER A 101 4.75 13.09 -9.96
N SER A 102 3.43 13.10 -9.78
CA SER A 102 2.74 14.12 -8.98
C SER A 102 2.44 13.72 -7.53
N TYR A 103 2.58 12.45 -7.12
CA TYR A 103 2.09 12.01 -5.81
C TYR A 103 3.14 11.38 -4.90
N MET A 104 3.00 11.66 -3.61
CA MET A 104 3.72 11.01 -2.51
C MET A 104 2.75 10.13 -1.73
N ILE A 105 3.19 8.91 -1.43
CA ILE A 105 2.47 7.97 -0.55
C ILE A 105 3.17 7.93 0.80
N MET A 106 2.43 8.06 1.90
CA MET A 106 2.87 7.60 3.22
C MET A 106 2.13 6.30 3.53
N MET A 107 2.86 5.27 3.95
CA MET A 107 2.25 3.98 4.26
C MET A 107 2.70 3.42 5.61
N ASP A 108 1.77 2.76 6.27
CA ASP A 108 2.06 1.64 7.16
C ASP A 108 1.78 0.37 6.33
N PRO A 109 2.84 -0.37 5.92
CA PRO A 109 2.70 -1.50 5.03
C PRO A 109 1.96 -2.66 5.68
N LEU A 110 2.02 -2.79 7.02
CA LEU A 110 1.37 -3.85 7.76
C LEU A 110 1.07 -3.49 9.22
N ASP A 111 -0.02 -2.76 9.43
CA ASP A 111 -0.52 -2.41 10.76
C ASP A 111 -0.90 -3.67 11.55
N GLY A 112 -0.45 -3.72 12.80
CA GLY A 112 -0.77 -4.80 13.72
C GLY A 112 -0.03 -6.10 13.44
N SER A 113 1.11 -6.08 12.73
CA SER A 113 1.93 -7.26 12.43
C SER A 113 2.30 -8.12 13.65
N SER A 114 2.45 -7.50 14.82
CA SER A 114 2.61 -8.20 16.11
C SER A 114 1.48 -9.16 16.47
N ASN A 115 0.30 -9.04 15.84
CA ASN A 115 -0.87 -9.88 16.07
C ASN A 115 -1.03 -11.03 15.05
N VAL A 116 -0.10 -11.17 14.11
CA VAL A 116 -0.11 -12.25 13.10
C VAL A 116 -0.20 -13.63 13.77
N ASP A 117 0.59 -13.85 14.82
CA ASP A 117 0.67 -15.14 15.54
C ASP A 117 -0.63 -15.52 16.28
N VAL A 118 -1.50 -14.54 16.57
CA VAL A 118 -2.78 -14.75 17.27
C VAL A 118 -3.99 -14.71 16.34
N SER A 119 -3.77 -14.65 15.01
CA SER A 119 -4.83 -14.66 13.99
C SER A 119 -5.87 -13.54 14.16
N VAL A 120 -5.46 -12.39 14.67
CA VAL A 120 -6.29 -11.17 14.68
C VAL A 120 -6.14 -10.47 13.34
N SER A 121 -7.16 -9.72 12.92
CA SER A 121 -7.09 -8.92 11.69
C SER A 121 -5.96 -7.90 11.77
N ILE A 122 -5.19 -7.84 10.68
CA ILE A 122 -4.12 -6.86 10.43
C ILE A 122 -4.49 -6.04 9.21
N GLY A 123 -3.75 -4.98 8.90
CA GLY A 123 -4.11 -4.10 7.78
C GLY A 123 -2.92 -3.47 7.10
N SER A 124 -3.19 -2.70 6.04
CA SER A 124 -2.22 -1.76 5.46
C SER A 124 -2.90 -0.40 5.37
N ILE A 125 -2.17 0.68 5.62
CA ILE A 125 -2.73 2.04 5.66
C ILE A 125 -1.95 2.91 4.68
N PHE A 126 -2.66 3.71 3.89
CA PHE A 126 -2.07 4.60 2.89
C PHE A 126 -2.68 6.00 2.99
N GLY A 127 -1.83 7.00 3.03
CA GLY A 127 -2.18 8.39 2.76
C GLY A 127 -1.49 8.87 1.49
N ILE A 128 -2.21 9.61 0.65
CA ILE A 128 -1.70 10.09 -0.64
C ILE A 128 -1.86 11.60 -0.73
N TRP A 129 -0.77 12.29 -1.07
CA TRP A 129 -0.69 13.73 -1.25
C TRP A 129 -0.10 14.06 -2.61
N GLU A 130 -0.39 15.27 -3.12
CA GLU A 130 0.48 15.85 -4.14
C GLU A 130 1.89 16.01 -3.57
N ASN A 131 2.92 15.63 -4.34
CA ASN A 131 4.30 15.74 -3.93
C ASN A 131 4.76 17.20 -4.02
N SER A 132 5.23 17.76 -2.89
CA SER A 132 5.79 19.11 -2.85
C SER A 132 7.22 19.17 -3.38
N PHE A 133 7.90 18.01 -3.52
CA PHE A 133 9.33 17.84 -3.77
C PHE A 133 10.26 18.47 -2.71
N ASP A 134 9.68 19.15 -1.72
CA ASP A 134 10.34 19.59 -0.50
C ASP A 134 9.84 18.72 0.66
N TYR A 135 10.54 17.61 0.88
CA TYR A 135 10.22 16.65 1.93
C TYR A 135 10.47 17.19 3.35
N SER A 136 11.12 18.36 3.48
CA SER A 136 11.27 19.05 4.75
C SER A 136 10.04 19.90 5.11
N ASP A 137 9.18 20.22 4.14
CA ASP A 137 7.95 20.96 4.37
C ASP A 137 6.80 20.06 4.81
N PHE A 138 6.77 19.73 6.10
CA PHE A 138 5.69 18.98 6.72
C PHE A 138 4.30 19.64 6.57
N LYS A 139 4.20 20.93 6.24
CA LYS A 139 2.90 21.58 6.04
C LYS A 139 2.22 21.13 4.75
N SER A 140 2.99 20.76 3.73
CA SER A 140 2.46 20.19 2.49
C SER A 140 1.76 18.86 2.73
N TYR A 141 2.22 18.08 3.71
CA TYR A 141 1.71 16.74 4.07
C TYR A 141 0.71 16.72 5.24
N LYS A 142 -0.02 17.83 5.47
CA LYS A 142 -1.11 17.86 6.45
C LYS A 142 -2.26 16.96 6.01
N GLY A 143 -2.96 16.34 6.97
CA GLY A 143 -4.13 15.50 6.68
C GLY A 143 -5.22 16.22 5.87
N SER A 144 -5.43 17.52 6.09
CA SER A 144 -6.38 18.34 5.31
C SER A 144 -6.03 18.49 3.83
N ASN A 145 -4.79 18.18 3.44
CA ASN A 145 -4.30 18.26 2.08
C ASN A 145 -4.27 16.89 1.38
N GLN A 146 -4.70 15.81 2.05
CA GLN A 146 -4.76 14.49 1.44
C GLN A 146 -5.67 14.51 0.22
N LYS A 147 -5.18 13.91 -0.86
CA LYS A 147 -5.94 13.69 -2.10
C LYS A 147 -6.72 12.38 -2.03
N MET A 148 -6.14 11.41 -1.34
CA MET A 148 -6.73 10.10 -1.11
C MET A 148 -6.21 9.49 0.18
N ALA A 149 -7.03 8.66 0.80
CA ALA A 149 -6.63 7.74 1.85
C ALA A 149 -7.21 6.35 1.57
N MET A 150 -6.45 5.31 1.86
CA MET A 150 -6.89 3.93 1.68
C MET A 150 -6.46 3.11 2.88
N TYR A 151 -7.23 2.08 3.20
CA TYR A 151 -6.75 1.03 4.09
C TYR A 151 -7.27 -0.33 3.66
N ALA A 152 -6.43 -1.35 3.83
CA ALA A 152 -6.78 -2.73 3.66
C ALA A 152 -6.98 -3.39 5.03
N ILE A 153 -7.96 -4.28 5.12
CA ILE A 153 -8.13 -5.18 6.26
C ILE A 153 -7.93 -6.60 5.74
N TYR A 154 -6.93 -7.28 6.30
CA TYR A 154 -6.69 -8.71 6.10
C TYR A 154 -7.33 -9.48 7.25
N GLY A 155 -8.59 -9.89 7.06
CA GLY A 155 -9.34 -10.69 8.01
C GLY A 155 -9.88 -11.98 7.35
N PRO A 156 -11.03 -12.51 7.81
CA PRO A 156 -11.70 -13.62 7.14
C PRO A 156 -12.00 -13.34 5.67
N ASN A 157 -12.17 -12.05 5.32
CA ASN A 157 -12.15 -11.55 3.96
C ASN A 157 -11.16 -10.39 3.89
N THR A 158 -10.52 -10.23 2.75
CA THR A 158 -9.72 -9.04 2.45
C THR A 158 -10.64 -7.94 1.92
N VAL A 159 -10.63 -6.78 2.56
CA VAL A 159 -11.41 -5.60 2.17
C VAL A 159 -10.48 -4.43 1.97
N LEU A 160 -10.64 -3.70 0.87
CA LEU A 160 -9.92 -2.47 0.59
C LEU A 160 -10.91 -1.31 0.64
N VAL A 161 -10.70 -0.36 1.53
CA VAL A 161 -11.52 0.85 1.63
C VAL A 161 -10.76 2.02 1.03
N ILE A 162 -11.44 2.79 0.18
CA ILE A 162 -10.88 3.85 -0.64
C ILE A 162 -11.66 5.14 -0.39
N GLY A 163 -10.98 6.17 0.08
CA GLY A 163 -11.52 7.53 0.22
C GLY A 163 -10.82 8.49 -0.73
N TYR A 164 -11.55 9.10 -1.66
CA TYR A 164 -11.03 10.08 -2.62
C TYR A 164 -12.15 11.00 -3.10
N ASP A 165 -11.85 12.27 -3.44
CA ASP A 165 -12.83 13.22 -4.01
C ASP A 165 -14.20 13.25 -3.26
N SER A 166 -14.16 13.27 -1.92
CA SER A 166 -15.36 13.20 -1.05
C SER A 166 -16.24 11.94 -1.23
N LYS A 167 -15.73 10.89 -1.87
CA LYS A 167 -16.36 9.57 -2.06
C LYS A 167 -15.66 8.52 -1.19
N ILE A 168 -16.42 7.50 -0.78
CA ILE A 168 -15.91 6.32 -0.09
C ILE A 168 -16.41 5.07 -0.84
N VAL A 169 -15.50 4.14 -1.11
CA VAL A 169 -15.75 2.88 -1.83
C VAL A 169 -15.10 1.73 -1.06
N SER A 170 -15.72 0.55 -1.04
CA SER A 170 -15.21 -0.67 -0.39
C SER A 170 -15.62 -1.91 -1.15
#